data_AF-A0A8E2EVX1-F1
#
_entry.id   AF-A0A8E2EVX1-F1
#
_cell.length_a   1.000
_cell.length_b   1.000
_cell.length_c   1.000
_cell.angle_alpha   90.00
_cell.angle_beta   90.00
_cell.angle_gamma   90.00
#
_symmetry.space_group_name_H-M   'P 1'
#
loop_
_entity.id
_entity.type
_entity.pdbx_description
1 polymer ?
#
loop_
_entity_poly.entity_id
_entity_poly.type
_entity_poly.pdbx_seq_one_letter_code
_entity_poly.pdbx_strand_id
1 'polypeptide(L)'
;ANSLHCGSSPAEAKALGCQYDVMIGSWLPAPCHDAELMEEYLKEANFKWYSDPDFQHEIPIEMMRAGDHGKIYTTEQEHTLHCSYVWVKQMRAVMNRKPMDDLSARYNHTRHCAGTIV
;
A
#
# COMPACT_ATOMS: atom_id res chain seq x y z
N ALA A 1 -7.32 18.36 -17.07
CA ALA A 1 -7.66 17.35 -16.04
C ALA A 1 -6.93 17.73 -14.76
N ASN A 2 -7.59 17.80 -13.62
CA ASN A 2 -6.90 17.96 -12.34
C ASN A 2 -6.07 16.70 -12.10
N SER A 3 -4.75 16.84 -11.96
CA SER A 3 -3.87 15.71 -11.63
C SER A 3 -4.13 15.31 -10.17
N LEU A 4 -4.43 14.04 -9.92
CA LEU A 4 -4.50 13.52 -8.56
C LEU A 4 -3.06 13.34 -8.03
N HIS A 5 -2.73 13.97 -6.90
CA HIS A 5 -1.42 13.84 -6.26
C HIS A 5 -1.55 14.00 -4.74
N CYS A 6 -0.54 13.52 -4.00
CA CYS A 6 -0.48 13.62 -2.55
C CYS A 6 0.67 14.49 -2.02
N GLY A 7 1.29 15.27 -2.92
CA GLY A 7 2.42 16.11 -2.55
C GLY A 7 3.67 15.27 -2.25
N SER A 8 4.54 15.81 -1.41
CA SER A 8 5.88 15.30 -1.11
C SER A 8 6.12 15.01 0.38
N SER A 9 5.13 15.30 1.23
CA SER A 9 5.18 15.04 2.67
C SER A 9 3.87 14.49 3.22
N PRO A 10 3.88 13.75 4.35
CA PRO A 10 2.65 13.32 5.02
C PRO A 10 1.71 14.48 5.40
N ALA A 11 2.26 15.65 5.73
CA ALA A 11 1.48 16.84 6.05
C ALA A 11 0.73 17.37 4.81
N GLU A 12 1.40 17.45 3.65
CA GLU A 12 0.77 17.81 2.38
C GLU A 12 -0.29 16.79 1.95
N ALA A 13 0.01 15.50 2.08
CA ALA A 13 -0.92 14.43 1.73
C ALA A 13 -2.22 14.54 2.55
N LYS A 14 -2.10 14.75 3.87
CA LYS A 14 -3.25 14.98 4.76
C LYS A 14 -4.03 16.24 4.37
N ALA A 15 -3.34 17.34 4.07
CA ALA A 15 -3.97 18.59 3.63
C ALA A 15 -4.71 18.45 2.28
N LEU A 16 -4.25 17.56 1.41
CA LEU A 16 -4.87 17.24 0.12
C LEU A 16 -5.98 16.16 0.22
N GLY A 17 -6.26 15.65 1.43
CA GLY A 17 -7.27 14.60 1.65
C GLY A 17 -6.85 13.23 1.14
N CYS A 18 -5.55 12.99 0.96
CA CYS A 18 -5.03 11.66 0.66
C CYS A 18 -5.14 10.73 1.86
N GLN A 19 -5.20 9.43 1.56
CA GLN A 19 -5.33 8.37 2.55
C GLN A 19 -4.11 7.47 2.45
N TYR A 20 -3.55 7.10 3.60
CA TYR A 20 -2.39 6.21 3.62
C TYR A 20 -2.86 4.77 3.44
N ASP A 21 -2.37 4.12 2.40
CA ASP A 21 -2.61 2.71 2.14
C ASP A 21 -1.43 1.91 2.71
N VAL A 22 -1.64 1.27 3.86
CA VAL A 22 -0.60 0.51 4.59
C VAL A 22 -0.04 -0.61 3.74
N MET A 23 -0.90 -1.24 2.94
CA MET A 23 -0.50 -2.36 2.09
C MET A 23 0.30 -1.87 0.88
N ILE A 24 0.00 -0.71 0.31
CA ILE A 24 0.85 -0.09 -0.73
C ILE A 24 2.09 0.58 -0.15
N GLY A 25 2.06 1.00 1.12
CA GLY A 25 3.11 1.78 1.77
C GLY A 25 3.21 3.21 1.25
N SER A 26 2.09 3.82 0.82
CA SER A 26 2.10 5.17 0.23
C SER A 26 0.81 5.96 0.49
N TRP A 27 0.93 7.28 0.39
CA TRP A 27 -0.21 8.21 0.40
C TRP A 27 -0.89 8.19 -0.96
N LEU A 28 -2.17 7.83 -0.98
CA LEU A 28 -2.96 7.71 -2.21
C LEU A 28 -4.06 8.77 -2.25
N PRO A 29 -4.37 9.32 -3.44
CA PRO A 29 -5.56 10.14 -3.62
C PRO A 29 -6.79 9.32 -3.19
N ALA A 30 -7.73 9.93 -2.47
CA ALA A 30 -8.90 9.23 -1.95
C ALA A 30 -9.65 8.37 -2.99
N PRO A 31 -9.80 8.77 -4.28
CA PRO A 31 -10.41 7.92 -5.30
C PRO A 31 -9.66 6.62 -5.63
N CYS A 32 -8.35 6.55 -5.35
CA CYS A 32 -7.48 5.41 -5.61
C CYS A 32 -7.30 4.49 -4.39
N HIS A 33 -7.76 4.90 -3.21
CA HIS A 33 -7.65 4.12 -1.98
C HIS A 33 -8.85 3.16 -1.84
N ASP A 34 -8.57 1.91 -1.46
CA ASP A 34 -9.57 0.88 -1.19
C ASP A 34 -9.45 0.44 0.28
N ALA A 35 -10.02 1.25 1.17
CA ALA A 35 -9.92 1.03 2.62
C ALA A 35 -10.48 -0.33 3.03
N GLU A 36 -11.57 -0.77 2.40
CA GLU A 36 -12.20 -2.06 2.70
C GLU A 36 -11.25 -3.22 2.41
N LEU A 37 -10.66 -3.26 1.21
CA LEU A 37 -9.69 -4.30 0.85
C LEU A 37 -8.45 -4.26 1.75
N MET A 38 -7.96 -3.07 2.09
CA MET A 38 -6.81 -2.92 2.98
C MET A 38 -7.11 -3.52 4.35
N GLU A 39 -8.26 -3.19 4.95
CA GLU A 39 -8.66 -3.73 6.26
C GLU A 39 -8.89 -5.24 6.22
N GLU A 40 -9.44 -5.79 5.12
CA GLU A 40 -9.58 -7.24 4.92
C GLU A 40 -8.21 -7.93 5.04
N TYR A 41 -7.21 -7.47 4.29
CA TYR A 41 -5.86 -8.04 4.30
C TYR A 41 -5.14 -7.87 5.65
N LEU A 42 -5.27 -6.70 6.27
CA LEU A 42 -4.69 -6.43 7.60
C LEU A 42 -5.30 -7.29 8.71
N LYS A 43 -6.56 -7.74 8.54
CA LYS A 43 -7.23 -8.61 9.49
C LYS A 43 -6.91 -10.08 9.26
N GLU A 44 -6.82 -10.51 8.01
CA GLU A 44 -6.56 -11.91 7.65
C GLU A 44 -5.12 -12.34 7.94
N ALA A 45 -4.17 -11.42 7.81
CA ALA A 45 -2.76 -11.69 8.05
C ALA A 45 -2.21 -10.82 9.18
N ASN A 46 -1.46 -11.45 10.09
CA ASN A 46 -0.71 -10.75 11.13
C ASN A 46 0.55 -10.11 10.54
N PHE A 47 0.35 -9.15 9.63
CA PHE A 47 1.44 -8.44 8.95
C PHE A 47 2.34 -7.74 9.95
N LYS A 48 3.65 -7.84 9.69
CA LYS A 48 4.67 -7.12 10.44
C LYS A 48 5.52 -6.28 9.49
N TRP A 49 5.93 -5.14 10.02
CA TRP A 49 6.88 -4.25 9.38
C TRP A 49 8.00 -3.97 10.36
N TYR A 50 9.19 -3.76 9.84
CA TYR A 50 10.38 -3.57 10.65
C TYR A 50 11.14 -2.33 10.21
N SER A 51 11.77 -1.67 11.16
CA SER A 51 12.61 -0.48 10.89
C SER A 51 14.06 -0.84 10.55
N ASP A 52 14.43 -2.12 10.70
CA ASP A 52 15.75 -2.67 10.40
C ASP A 52 15.65 -3.94 9.52
N PRO A 53 16.70 -4.23 8.72
CA PRO A 53 16.73 -5.40 7.84
C PRO A 53 16.86 -6.75 8.59
N ASP A 54 17.26 -6.75 9.86
CA ASP A 54 17.43 -7.95 10.68
C ASP A 54 16.14 -8.34 11.43
N PHE A 55 15.05 -7.63 11.14
CA PHE A 55 13.70 -7.82 11.70
C PHE A 55 13.64 -7.79 13.23
N GLN A 56 14.48 -6.96 13.88
CA GLN A 56 14.55 -6.87 15.34
C GLN A 56 13.55 -5.86 15.92
N HIS A 57 13.26 -4.78 15.19
CA HIS A 57 12.45 -3.66 15.67
C HIS A 57 11.20 -3.53 14.83
N GLU A 58 10.14 -4.19 15.31
CA GLU A 58 8.79 -4.12 14.72
C GLU A 58 8.23 -2.69 14.80
N ILE A 59 7.64 -2.22 13.71
CA ILE A 59 6.92 -0.96 13.61
C ILE A 59 5.45 -1.25 13.97
N PRO A 60 4.89 -0.59 15.01
CA PRO A 60 3.49 -0.76 15.36
C PRO A 60 2.55 -0.36 14.23
N ILE A 61 1.46 -1.11 14.06
CA ILE A 61 0.45 -0.84 13.03
C ILE A 61 -0.08 0.61 13.07
N GLU A 62 -0.18 1.22 14.26
CA GLU A 62 -0.62 2.62 14.38
C GLU A 62 0.34 3.61 13.72
N MET A 63 1.65 3.36 13.75
CA MET A 63 2.63 4.18 13.01
C MET A 63 2.52 3.93 11.51
N MET A 64 2.31 2.68 11.10
CA MET A 64 2.05 2.34 9.70
C MET A 64 0.82 3.07 9.17
N ARG A 65 -0.30 3.04 9.90
CA ARG A 65 -1.54 3.75 9.55
C ARG A 65 -1.37 5.27 9.47
N ALA A 66 -0.52 5.83 10.33
CA ALA A 66 -0.23 7.26 10.33
C ALA A 66 0.61 7.71 9.12
N GLY A 67 1.25 6.77 8.40
CA GLY A 67 2.23 7.04 7.36
C GLY A 67 3.44 7.84 7.88
N ASP A 68 3.72 7.73 9.18
CA ASP A 68 4.75 8.47 9.90
C ASP A 68 5.86 7.51 10.35
N HIS A 69 6.50 6.90 9.36
CA HIS A 69 7.60 5.99 9.57
C HIS A 69 8.67 6.19 8.49
N GLY A 70 9.89 5.76 8.81
CA GLY A 70 10.98 5.73 7.86
C GLY A 70 10.86 4.59 6.85
N LYS A 71 12.01 4.15 6.35
CA LYS A 71 12.12 2.95 5.51
C LYS A 71 11.60 1.72 6.27
N ILE A 72 10.78 0.93 5.60
CA ILE A 72 10.24 -0.33 6.13
C ILE A 72 10.97 -1.53 5.51
N TYR A 73 11.06 -2.58 6.30
CA TYR A 73 11.49 -3.90 5.89
C TYR A 73 10.37 -4.90 6.20
N THR A 74 10.16 -5.85 5.32
CA THR A 74 9.13 -6.89 5.43
C THR A 74 9.76 -8.24 5.12
N THR A 75 9.19 -9.33 5.64
CA THR A 75 9.61 -10.68 5.27
C THR A 75 9.11 -11.06 3.88
N GLU A 76 9.57 -12.20 3.36
CA GLU A 76 9.08 -12.76 2.10
C GLU A 76 7.58 -13.10 2.15
N GLN A 77 7.07 -13.51 3.32
CA GLN A 77 5.66 -13.81 3.51
C GLN A 77 4.81 -12.54 3.35
N GLU A 78 5.16 -11.45 4.03
CA GLU A 78 4.46 -10.17 3.88
C GLU A 78 4.58 -9.62 2.45
N HIS A 79 5.73 -9.79 1.79
CA HIS A 79 5.92 -9.36 0.41
C HIS A 79 5.03 -10.13 -0.57
N THR A 80 4.85 -11.44 -0.36
CA THR A 80 3.93 -12.27 -1.16
C THR A 80 2.48 -11.82 -0.98
N LEU A 81 2.08 -11.55 0.26
CA LEU A 81 0.74 -11.05 0.55
C LEU A 81 0.51 -9.65 -0.03
N HIS A 82 1.49 -8.75 0.03
CA HIS A 82 1.47 -7.45 -0.67
C HIS A 82 1.21 -7.64 -2.18
N CYS A 83 1.91 -8.59 -2.82
CA CYS A 83 1.72 -8.86 -4.25
C CYS A 83 0.28 -9.33 -4.55
N SER A 84 -0.27 -10.22 -3.72
CA SER A 84 -1.67 -10.67 -3.87
C SER A 84 -2.68 -9.54 -3.64
N TYR A 85 -2.42 -8.65 -2.66
CA TYR A 85 -3.22 -7.45 -2.43
C TYR A 85 -3.25 -6.54 -3.65
N VAL A 86 -2.08 -6.25 -4.25
CA VAL A 86 -1.98 -5.41 -5.45
C VAL A 86 -2.76 -6.02 -6.61
N TRP A 87 -2.73 -7.34 -6.79
CA TRP A 87 -3.55 -8.02 -7.80
C TRP A 87 -5.06 -7.81 -7.58
N VAL A 88 -5.56 -8.07 -6.36
CA VAL A 88 -6.99 -7.90 -6.05
C VAL A 88 -7.41 -6.43 -6.15
N LYS A 89 -6.57 -5.50 -5.70
CA LYS A 89 -6.80 -4.06 -5.79
C LYS A 89 -6.95 -3.59 -7.23
N GLN A 90 -6.07 -4.03 -8.14
CA GLN A 90 -6.18 -3.73 -9.58
C GLN A 90 -7.52 -4.20 -10.14
N MET A 91 -7.94 -5.43 -9.82
CA MET A 91 -9.22 -5.99 -10.28
C MET A 91 -10.42 -5.21 -9.74
N ARG A 92 -10.43 -4.85 -8.45
CA ARG A 92 -11.48 -4.03 -7.84
C ARG A 92 -11.54 -2.64 -8.47
N ALA A 93 -10.40 -2.02 -8.77
CA ALA A 93 -10.37 -0.73 -9.46
C ALA A 93 -11.01 -0.80 -10.85
N VAL A 94 -10.68 -1.84 -11.64
CA VAL A 94 -11.26 -2.07 -12.97
C VAL A 94 -12.77 -2.31 -12.89
N MET A 95 -13.22 -3.22 -12.02
CA MET A 95 -14.64 -3.55 -11.87
C MET A 95 -15.48 -2.34 -11.44
N ASN A 96 -14.94 -1.52 -10.55
CA ASN A 96 -15.63 -0.35 -10.01
C ASN A 96 -15.39 0.94 -10.81
N ARG A 97 -14.65 0.87 -11.93
CA ARG A 97 -14.26 2.03 -12.75
C ARG A 97 -13.59 3.15 -11.93
N LYS A 98 -12.80 2.76 -10.93
CA LYS A 98 -12.01 3.68 -10.10
C LYS A 98 -10.63 3.91 -10.74
N PRO A 99 -10.01 5.07 -10.53
CA PRO A 99 -8.61 5.27 -10.89
C PRO A 99 -7.70 4.34 -10.07
N MET A 100 -6.56 3.96 -10.65
CA MET A 100 -5.50 3.24 -9.96
C MET A 100 -4.39 4.19 -9.52
N ASP A 101 -3.70 3.84 -8.44
CA ASP A 101 -2.45 4.51 -8.09
C ASP A 101 -1.29 4.06 -8.99
N ASP A 102 -0.24 4.88 -9.04
CA ASP A 102 0.91 4.66 -9.92
C ASP A 102 1.64 3.33 -9.67
N LEU A 103 1.69 2.84 -8.43
CA LEU A 103 2.38 1.60 -8.09
C LEU A 103 1.57 0.39 -8.53
N SER A 104 0.25 0.41 -8.29
CA SER A 104 -0.67 -0.63 -8.74
C SER A 104 -0.80 -0.68 -10.27
N ALA A 105 -0.69 0.46 -10.96
CA ALA A 105 -0.82 0.52 -12.43
C ALA A 105 0.50 0.25 -13.18
N ARG A 106 1.65 0.20 -12.51
CA ARG A 106 2.96 0.07 -13.16
C ARG A 106 3.19 -1.36 -13.62
N TYR A 107 3.21 -1.56 -14.94
CA TYR A 107 3.38 -2.89 -15.56
C TYR A 107 4.56 -3.71 -15.02
N ASN A 108 5.73 -3.10 -14.83
CA ASN A 108 6.90 -3.82 -14.29
C ASN A 108 6.67 -4.29 -12.85
N HIS A 109 5.94 -3.51 -12.05
CA HIS A 109 5.56 -3.91 -10.70
C HIS A 109 4.52 -5.04 -10.75
N THR A 110 3.49 -4.93 -11.60
CA THR A 110 2.52 -6.02 -11.82
C THR A 110 3.20 -7.33 -12.27
N ARG A 111 4.17 -7.27 -13.19
CA ARG A 111 4.94 -8.44 -13.64
C ARG A 111 5.77 -9.05 -12.52
N HIS A 112 6.40 -8.24 -11.70
CA HIS A 112 7.11 -8.67 -10.49
C HIS A 112 6.16 -9.39 -9.54
N CYS A 113 5.04 -8.75 -9.18
CA CYS A 113 4.03 -9.34 -8.29
C CYS A 113 3.52 -10.68 -8.81
N ALA A 114 3.23 -10.79 -10.12
CA ALA A 114 2.79 -12.04 -10.72
C ALA A 114 3.82 -13.17 -10.62
N GLY A 115 5.12 -12.85 -10.61
CA GLY A 115 6.20 -13.82 -10.40
C GLY A 115 6.46 -14.17 -8.93
N THR A 116 6.05 -13.33 -7.99
CA THR A 116 6.18 -13.55 -6.53
C THR A 116 5.04 -14.40 -5.96
N ILE A 117 3.86 -14.39 -6.58
CA ILE A 117 2.66 -15.12 -6.08
C ILE A 117 2.68 -16.62 -6.46
N VAL A 118 3.63 -17.06 -7.29
CA VAL A 118 3.71 -18.43 -7.84
C VAL A 118 4.71 -19.32 -7.11
#